data_AF-A0A2M9AA85-F1
#
_entry.id   AF-A0A2M9AA85-F1
#
_cell.length_a   1.000
_cell.length_b   1.000
_cell.length_c   1.000
_cell.angle_alpha   90.00
_cell.angle_beta   90.00
_cell.angle_gamma   90.00
#
_symmetry.space_group_name_H-M   'P 1'
#
loop_
_entity.id
_entity.type
_entity.pdbx_description
1 polymer ?
#
loop_
_entity_poly.entity_id
_entity_poly.type
_entity_poly.pdbx_seq_one_letter_code
_entity_poly.pdbx_strand_id
1 'polypeptide(L)'
;MVTACSYILIVASVIVFGYSLSLLLDNFGAMQKKVADYREMLSEFDEPLGNTRWVNSIQNVSLLLGYVSAAYFAGFAYWVLSLVTLKFTLSCLLSDRFHCLILNNQKTVSKSIYRWHKLDALSNVLICFFMLLAMVL
;
A
#
# COMPACT_ATOMS: atom_id res chain seq x y z
N MET A 1 5.76 -25.65 11.51
CA MET A 1 4.90 -26.15 10.41
C MET A 1 4.53 -24.96 9.55
N VAL A 2 4.94 -24.93 8.29
CA VAL A 2 4.50 -23.91 7.33
C VAL A 2 3.00 -24.14 7.09
N THR A 3 2.15 -23.22 7.56
CA THR A 3 0.69 -23.35 7.45
C THR A 3 0.22 -22.75 6.12
N ALA A 4 -1.02 -23.02 5.70
CA ALA A 4 -1.60 -22.34 4.53
C ALA A 4 -1.52 -20.80 4.63
N CYS A 5 -1.63 -20.26 5.85
CA CYS A 5 -1.47 -18.83 6.13
C CYS A 5 -0.05 -18.35 5.83
N SER A 6 0.97 -19.18 6.05
CA SER A 6 2.35 -18.86 5.72
C SER A 6 2.56 -18.67 4.22
N TYR A 7 1.99 -19.55 3.39
CA TYR A 7 2.06 -19.41 1.93
C TYR A 7 1.31 -18.18 1.43
N ILE A 8 0.12 -17.92 1.96
CA ILE A 8 -0.66 -16.71 1.64
C ILE A 8 0.15 -15.46 2.00
N LEU A 9 0.78 -15.43 3.17
CA LEU A 9 1.59 -14.31 3.63
C LEU A 9 2.83 -14.10 2.75
N ILE A 10 3.49 -15.17 2.31
CA ILE A 10 4.61 -15.11 1.37
C ILE A 10 4.15 -14.49 0.06
N VAL A 11 3.09 -15.02 -0.55
CA VAL A 11 2.55 -14.51 -1.82
C VAL A 11 2.15 -13.04 -1.70
N ALA A 12 1.41 -12.68 -0.64
CA ALA A 12 1.02 -11.30 -0.38
C ALA A 12 2.25 -10.39 -0.22
N SER A 13 3.27 -10.84 0.51
CA SER A 13 4.51 -10.08 0.72
C SER A 13 5.29 -9.89 -0.57
N VAL A 14 5.35 -10.90 -1.46
CA VAL A 14 5.98 -10.79 -2.78
C VAL A 14 5.25 -9.77 -3.65
N ILE A 15 3.92 -9.81 -3.69
CA ILE A 15 3.11 -8.85 -4.47
C ILE A 15 3.34 -7.42 -3.97
N VAL A 16 3.24 -7.20 -2.66
CA VAL A 16 3.44 -5.88 -2.05
C VAL A 16 4.88 -5.40 -2.24
N PHE A 17 5.86 -6.30 -2.12
CA PHE A 17 7.27 -6.02 -2.37
C PHE A 17 7.49 -5.55 -3.81
N GLY A 18 7.01 -6.31 -4.80
CA GLY A 18 7.17 -5.98 -6.21
C GLY A 18 6.51 -4.64 -6.58
N TYR A 19 5.30 -4.42 -6.09
CA TYR A 19 4.59 -3.14 -6.27
C TYR A 19 5.36 -1.96 -5.64
N SER A 20 5.81 -2.12 -4.39
CA SER A 20 6.52 -1.07 -3.67
C SER A 20 7.90 -0.79 -4.28
N LEU A 21 8.57 -1.82 -4.80
CA LEU A 21 9.83 -1.68 -5.51
C LEU A 21 9.64 -0.93 -6.83
N SER A 22 8.58 -1.22 -7.58
CA SER A 22 8.23 -0.45 -8.79
C SER A 22 8.02 1.03 -8.47
N LEU A 23 7.26 1.36 -7.42
CA LEU A 23 7.09 2.74 -6.95
C LEU A 23 8.41 3.38 -6.50
N LEU A 24 9.29 2.60 -5.88
CA LEU A 24 10.63 3.03 -5.48
C LEU A 24 11.56 3.29 -6.68
N LEU A 25 11.31 2.68 -7.83
CA LEU A 25 12.08 2.93 -9.05
C LEU A 25 11.47 4.01 -9.94
N ASP A 26 10.16 4.26 -9.83
CA ASP A 26 9.47 5.28 -10.63
C ASP A 26 10.02 6.69 -10.40
N ASN A 27 10.29 7.42 -11.47
CA ASN A 27 10.66 8.83 -11.34
C ASN A 27 9.41 9.72 -11.12
N PHE A 28 9.65 10.98 -10.75
CA PHE A 28 8.56 11.93 -10.51
C PHE A 28 7.65 12.13 -11.73
N GLY A 29 8.20 12.08 -12.95
CA GLY A 29 7.43 12.21 -14.18
C GLY A 29 6.47 11.03 -14.41
N ALA A 30 6.92 9.81 -14.15
CA ALA A 30 6.09 8.60 -14.22
C ALA A 30 4.94 8.66 -13.20
N MET A 31 5.20 9.14 -11.98
CA MET A 31 4.16 9.33 -10.98
C MET A 31 3.13 10.39 -11.41
N GLN A 32 3.57 11.52 -11.97
CA GLN A 32 2.64 12.54 -12.49
C GLN A 32 1.76 11.99 -13.61
N LYS A 33 2.35 11.19 -14.52
CA LYS A 33 1.59 10.54 -15.59
C LYS A 33 0.53 9.59 -15.02
N LYS A 34 0.90 8.70 -14.09
CA LYS A 34 -0.06 7.80 -13.42
C LYS A 34 -1.21 8.54 -12.74
N VAL A 35 -0.93 9.71 -12.15
CA VAL A 35 -1.97 10.57 -11.56
C VAL A 35 -2.86 11.21 -12.62
N ALA A 36 -2.29 11.66 -13.75
CA ALA A 36 -3.07 12.18 -14.86
C ALA A 36 -4.00 11.11 -15.45
N ASP A 37 -3.45 9.92 -15.75
CA ASP A 37 -4.18 8.77 -16.29
C ASP A 37 -5.32 8.35 -15.33
N TYR A 38 -5.05 8.31 -14.02
CA TYR A 38 -6.06 7.98 -13.02
C TYR A 38 -7.20 9.00 -12.96
N ARG A 39 -6.90 10.29 -13.18
CA ARG A 39 -7.92 11.34 -13.20
C ARG A 39 -8.75 11.31 -14.47
N GLU A 40 -8.12 10.99 -15.60
CA GLU A 40 -8.83 10.76 -16.86
C GLU A 40 -9.83 9.61 -16.69
N MET A 41 -9.40 8.47 -16.12
CA MET A 41 -10.31 7.37 -15.78
C MET A 41 -11.45 7.85 -14.87
N LEU A 42 -11.16 8.58 -13.80
CA LEU A 42 -12.21 9.10 -12.91
C LEU A 42 -13.15 10.08 -13.60
N SER A 43 -12.73 10.79 -14.64
CA SER A 43 -13.60 11.67 -15.41
C SER A 43 -14.50 10.93 -16.40
N GLU A 44 -14.13 9.72 -16.80
CA GLU A 44 -14.96 8.83 -17.62
C GLU A 44 -16.07 8.15 -16.80
N PHE A 45 -15.84 7.97 -15.49
CA PHE A 45 -16.83 7.42 -14.57
C PHE A 45 -17.65 8.53 -13.90
N ASP A 46 -18.96 8.57 -14.15
CA ASP A 46 -19.92 9.50 -13.51
C ASP A 46 -20.22 9.12 -12.03
N GLU A 47 -19.25 8.53 -11.34
CA GLU A 47 -19.42 8.12 -9.94
C GLU A 47 -19.18 9.29 -8.98
N PRO A 48 -20.00 9.42 -7.91
CA PRO A 48 -19.74 10.41 -6.88
C PRO A 48 -18.42 10.12 -6.18
N LEU A 49 -17.51 11.12 -6.15
CA LEU A 49 -16.16 11.06 -5.56
C LEU A 49 -16.13 10.45 -4.14
N GLY A 50 -17.20 10.65 -3.35
CA GLY A 50 -17.34 10.08 -2.02
C GLY A 50 -17.43 8.54 -2.01
N ASN A 51 -18.05 7.95 -3.03
CA ASN A 51 -18.19 6.51 -3.17
C ASN A 51 -16.84 5.85 -3.54
N THR A 52 -16.11 6.45 -4.48
CA THR A 52 -14.76 6.00 -4.88
C THR A 52 -13.80 5.97 -3.68
N ARG A 53 -13.84 7.01 -2.84
CA ARG A 53 -13.02 7.05 -1.62
C ARG A 53 -13.41 5.97 -0.61
N TRP A 54 -14.71 5.77 -0.40
CA TRP A 54 -15.21 4.77 0.56
C TRP A 54 -14.83 3.35 0.15
N VAL A 55 -15.00 3.00 -1.13
CA VAL A 55 -14.61 1.70 -1.69
C VAL A 55 -13.11 1.46 -1.52
N ASN A 56 -12.27 2.45 -1.87
CA ASN A 56 -10.82 2.35 -1.69
C ASN A 56 -10.42 2.19 -0.22
N SER A 57 -11.10 2.89 0.69
CA SER A 57 -10.85 2.76 2.13
C SER A 57 -11.18 1.35 2.63
N ILE A 58 -12.34 0.80 2.27
CA ILE A 58 -12.73 -0.57 2.65
C ILE A 58 -11.77 -1.59 2.08
N GLN A 59 -11.37 -1.45 0.82
CA GLN A 59 -10.41 -2.35 0.19
C GLN A 59 -9.07 -2.35 0.95
N ASN A 60 -8.54 -1.17 1.28
CA ASN A 60 -7.29 -1.05 2.03
C ASN A 60 -7.38 -1.63 3.44
N VAL A 61 -8.46 -1.37 4.17
CA VAL A 61 -8.69 -1.94 5.51
C VAL A 61 -8.82 -3.45 5.44
N SER A 62 -9.55 -3.97 4.46
CA SER A 62 -9.73 -5.41 4.28
C SER A 62 -8.41 -6.13 3.96
N LEU A 63 -7.59 -5.53 3.09
CA LEU A 63 -6.25 -6.04 2.76
C LEU A 63 -5.32 -6.03 3.98
N LEU A 64 -5.34 -4.94 4.76
CA LEU A 64 -4.58 -4.82 6.00
C LEU A 64 -4.96 -5.90 7.01
N LEU A 65 -6.26 -6.06 7.27
CA LEU A 65 -6.77 -7.07 8.19
C LEU A 65 -6.42 -8.48 7.73
N GLY A 66 -6.54 -8.76 6.43
CA GLY A 66 -6.15 -10.04 5.85
C GLY A 66 -4.66 -10.33 6.04
N TYR A 67 -3.79 -9.35 5.77
CA TYR A 67 -2.35 -9.49 5.91
C TYR A 67 -1.93 -9.72 7.38
N VAL A 68 -2.46 -8.93 8.32
CA VAL A 68 -2.16 -9.06 9.75
C VAL A 68 -2.69 -10.37 10.31
N SER A 69 -3.89 -10.80 9.90
CA SER A 69 -4.45 -12.09 10.30
C SER A 69 -3.59 -13.25 9.79
N ALA A 70 -3.14 -13.20 8.54
CA ALA A 70 -2.24 -14.20 7.99
C ALA A 70 -0.89 -14.23 8.73
N ALA A 71 -0.33 -13.08 9.11
CA ALA A 71 0.87 -12.99 9.92
C ALA A 71 0.66 -13.56 11.35
N TYR A 72 -0.48 -13.31 11.96
CA TYR A 72 -0.83 -13.89 13.27
C TYR A 72 -0.89 -15.41 13.21
N PHE A 73 -1.63 -15.97 12.25
CA PHE A 73 -1.73 -17.42 12.07
C PHE A 73 -0.45 -18.09 11.55
N ALA A 74 0.47 -17.32 10.96
CA ALA A 74 1.82 -17.79 10.63
C ALA A 74 2.73 -17.91 11.86
N GLY A 75 2.31 -17.43 13.03
CA GLY A 75 3.04 -17.57 14.29
C GLY A 75 4.00 -16.42 14.61
N PHE A 76 3.85 -15.25 13.97
CA PHE A 76 4.65 -14.09 14.31
C PHE A 76 4.37 -13.58 15.74
N ALA A 77 5.42 -13.09 16.40
CA ALA A 77 5.30 -12.49 17.72
C ALA A 77 4.42 -11.22 17.69
N TYR A 78 3.67 -10.99 18.77
CA TYR A 78 2.72 -9.86 18.87
C TYR A 78 3.36 -8.50 18.63
N TRP A 79 4.62 -8.29 19.03
CA TRP A 79 5.31 -7.03 18.78
C TRP A 79 5.57 -6.79 17.28
N VAL A 80 5.85 -7.84 16.50
CA VAL A 80 5.98 -7.76 15.03
C VAL A 80 4.64 -7.40 14.41
N LEU A 81 3.57 -8.06 14.84
CA LEU A 81 2.21 -7.77 14.37
C LEU A 81 1.81 -6.32 14.65
N SER A 82 2.13 -5.81 15.84
CA SER A 82 1.87 -4.41 16.20
C SER A 82 2.64 -3.44 15.31
N LEU A 83 3.93 -3.69 15.04
CA LEU A 83 4.74 -2.84 14.16
C LEU A 83 4.23 -2.86 12.72
N VAL A 84 3.92 -4.04 12.18
CA VAL A 84 3.35 -4.20 10.84
C VAL A 84 2.01 -3.47 10.74
N THR A 85 1.11 -3.68 11.71
CA THR A 85 -0.21 -3.03 11.74
C THR A 85 -0.07 -1.51 11.80
N LEU A 86 0.76 -0.99 12.71
CA LEU A 86 1.00 0.45 12.85
C LEU A 86 1.52 1.04 11.54
N LYS A 87 2.55 0.44 10.95
CA LYS A 87 3.13 0.91 9.71
C LYS A 87 2.11 0.88 8.58
N PHE A 88 1.38 -0.21 8.39
CA PHE A 88 0.45 -0.30 7.26
C PHE A 88 -0.74 0.64 7.46
N THR A 89 -1.15 0.91 8.70
CA THR A 89 -2.13 1.94 9.01
C THR A 89 -1.62 3.32 8.57
N LEU A 90 -0.35 3.64 8.83
CA LEU A 90 0.27 4.89 8.34
C LEU A 90 0.31 4.94 6.81
N SER A 91 0.67 3.84 6.14
CA SER A 91 0.63 3.74 4.67
C SER A 91 -0.80 3.98 4.13
N CYS A 92 -1.82 3.42 4.77
CA CYS A 92 -3.22 3.65 4.40
C CYS A 92 -3.63 5.12 4.57
N LEU A 93 -3.21 5.78 5.66
CA LEU A 93 -3.50 7.20 5.89
C LEU A 93 -2.80 8.10 4.86
N LEU A 94 -1.55 7.78 4.49
CA LEU A 94 -0.83 8.49 3.43
C LEU A 94 -1.52 8.28 2.07
N SER A 95 -1.95 7.05 1.78
CA SER A 95 -2.68 6.71 0.56
C SER A 95 -4.03 7.44 0.47
N ASP A 96 -4.82 7.48 1.55
CA ASP A 96 -6.09 8.22 1.59
C ASP A 96 -5.88 9.72 1.39
N ARG A 97 -4.86 10.30 2.05
CA ARG A 97 -4.49 11.72 1.82
C ARG A 97 -4.12 11.97 0.36
N PHE A 98 -3.32 11.10 -0.23
CA PHE A 98 -2.92 11.23 -1.63
C PHE A 98 -4.12 11.13 -2.58
N HIS A 99 -4.99 10.15 -2.34
CA HIS A 99 -6.21 9.95 -3.11
C HIS A 99 -7.16 11.16 -2.99
N CYS A 100 -7.35 11.71 -1.78
CA CYS A 100 -8.11 12.93 -1.58
C CYS A 100 -7.54 14.13 -2.33
N LEU A 101 -6.21 14.26 -2.41
CA LEU A 101 -5.57 15.34 -3.17
C LEU A 101 -5.84 15.21 -4.68
N ILE A 102 -5.84 13.97 -5.19
CA ILE A 102 -6.15 13.69 -6.60
C ILE A 102 -7.62 14.00 -6.91
N LEU A 103 -8.54 13.60 -6.02
CA LEU A 103 -9.98 13.84 -6.15
C LEU A 103 -10.34 15.33 -6.00
N ASN A 104 -9.68 16.07 -5.10
CA ASN A 104 -9.92 17.51 -4.86
C ASN A 104 -9.28 18.42 -5.93
N ASN A 105 -9.10 17.90 -7.13
CA ASN A 105 -8.70 18.63 -8.32
C ASN A 105 -7.30 19.28 -8.34
N GLN A 106 -6.36 18.88 -7.47
CA GLN A 106 -4.98 19.34 -7.60
C GLN A 106 -4.34 18.72 -8.85
N LYS A 107 -4.01 19.57 -9.84
CA LYS A 107 -3.50 19.13 -11.15
C LYS A 107 -2.12 18.47 -11.10
N THR A 108 -1.36 18.69 -10.04
CA THR A 108 0.01 18.22 -9.92
C THR A 108 0.32 17.75 -8.51
N VAL A 109 1.05 16.63 -8.41
CA VAL A 109 1.58 16.17 -7.12
C VAL A 109 2.76 17.06 -6.72
N SER A 110 2.81 17.51 -5.46
CA SER A 110 3.97 18.27 -4.98
C SER A 110 5.20 17.37 -4.81
N LYS A 111 6.41 17.94 -4.96
CA LYS A 111 7.67 17.20 -4.72
C LYS A 111 7.77 16.64 -3.28
N SER A 112 7.13 17.29 -2.31
CA SER A 112 7.09 16.82 -0.92
C SER A 112 6.30 15.51 -0.80
N ILE A 113 5.11 15.47 -1.39
CA ILE A 113 4.25 14.27 -1.40
C ILE A 113 4.93 13.11 -2.13
N TYR A 114 5.62 13.39 -3.24
CA TYR A 114 6.44 12.39 -3.93
C TYR A 114 7.51 11.78 -3.03
N ARG A 115 8.22 12.59 -2.24
CA ARG A 115 9.22 12.08 -1.28
C ARG A 115 8.57 11.21 -0.21
N TRP A 116 7.41 11.60 0.32
CA TRP A 116 6.66 10.78 1.28
C TRP A 116 6.26 9.43 0.70
N HIS A 117 5.78 9.40 -0.55
CA HIS A 117 5.48 8.14 -1.24
C HIS A 117 6.72 7.27 -1.46
N LYS A 118 7.87 7.86 -1.78
CA LYS A 118 9.15 7.12 -1.89
C LYS A 118 9.57 6.52 -0.56
N LEU A 119 9.47 7.28 0.53
CA LEU A 119 9.82 6.81 1.87
C LEU A 119 8.89 5.69 2.33
N ASP A 120 7.59 5.82 2.09
CA ASP A 120 6.62 4.76 2.37
C ASP A 120 6.97 3.50 1.57
N ALA A 121 7.15 3.63 0.24
CA ALA A 121 7.52 2.53 -0.63
C ALA A 121 8.82 1.83 -0.19
N LEU A 122 9.84 2.59 0.22
CA LEU A 122 11.08 2.03 0.76
C LEU A 122 10.82 1.23 2.04
N SER A 123 10.03 1.77 2.98
CA SER A 123 9.69 1.06 4.21
C SER A 123 8.89 -0.23 3.91
N ASN A 124 8.00 -0.19 2.91
CA ASN A 124 7.21 -1.34 2.48
C ASN A 124 8.14 -2.44 1.95
N VAL A 125 9.10 -2.09 1.10
CA VAL A 125 10.12 -3.00 0.57
C VAL A 125 10.90 -3.64 1.71
N LEU A 126 11.39 -2.86 2.68
CA LEU A 126 12.17 -3.37 3.80
C LEU A 126 11.38 -4.31 4.70
N ILE A 127 10.13 -3.96 5.03
CA ILE A 127 9.26 -4.81 5.87
C ILE A 127 8.90 -6.08 5.12
N CYS A 128 8.51 -6.02 3.85
CA CYS A 128 8.18 -7.22 3.09
C CYS A 128 9.40 -8.12 2.91
N PHE A 129 10.60 -7.55 2.70
CA PHE A 129 11.84 -8.31 2.66
C PHE A 129 12.12 -9.01 4.00
N PHE A 130 11.98 -8.30 5.12
CA PHE A 130 12.14 -8.89 6.45
C PHE A 130 11.12 -10.01 6.70
N MET A 131 9.85 -9.81 6.35
CA MET A 131 8.80 -10.82 6.50
C MET A 131 9.08 -12.05 5.65
N LEU A 132 9.55 -11.87 4.41
CA LEU A 132 9.93 -12.98 3.53
C LEU A 132 11.12 -13.77 4.09
N LEU A 133 12.16 -13.08 4.56
CA LEU A 133 13.31 -13.73 5.20
C LEU A 133 12.89 -14.52 6.44
N ALA A 134 12.09 -13.91 7.32
CA ALA A 134 11.61 -14.55 8.55
C ALA A 134 10.71 -15.78 8.30
N MET A 135 10.15 -15.93 7.09
CA MET A 135 9.29 -17.04 6.72
C MET A 135 10.01 -18.15 5.96
N VAL A 136 11.15 -17.83 5.35
CA VAL A 136 11.94 -18.77 4.54
C VAL A 136 13.11 -19.36 5.34
N LEU A 137 13.67 -18.60 6.29
CA LEU A 137 14.63 -19.10 7.30
C LEU A 137 13.92 -19.84 8.42
#